data_AF-A0A5K1DIH3-F1
#
_entry.id   AF-A0A5K1DIH3-F1
#
_cell.length_a   1.000
_cell.length_b   1.000
_cell.length_c   1.000
_cell.angle_alpha   90.00
_cell.angle_beta   90.00
_cell.angle_gamma   90.00
#
_symmetry.space_group_name_H-M   'P 1'
#
loop_
_entity.id
_entity.type
_entity.pdbx_description
1 polymer ?
#
loop_
_entity_poly.entity_id
_entity_poly.type
_entity_poly.pdbx_seq_one_letter_code
_entity_poly.pdbx_strand_id
1 'polypeptide(L)' 'VVEDGYEFFAKRRLVTIFSAPNYCGEFDNAGAFLTVDSNLVCSFQILKPVETKPVLGSSLGRTSKK' A
#
# COMPACT_ATOMS: atom_id res chain seq x y z
N VAL A 1 9.32 -3.03 0.50
CA VAL A 1 8.05 -2.59 -0.13
C VAL A 1 8.38 -1.56 -1.20
N VAL A 2 7.53 -1.43 -2.22
CA VAL A 2 7.68 -0.42 -3.29
C VAL A 2 6.87 0.82 -2.93
N GLU A 3 7.42 2.01 -3.16
CA GLU A 3 6.87 3.29 -2.66
C GLU A 3 5.44 3.56 -3.16
N ASP A 4 5.20 3.43 -4.47
CA ASP A 4 3.90 3.70 -5.09
C ASP A 4 2.93 2.50 -5.07
N GLY A 5 3.29 1.41 -4.39
CA GLY A 5 2.50 0.17 -4.41
C GLY A 5 2.60 -0.63 -5.72
N TYR A 6 3.35 -0.18 -6.72
CA TYR A 6 3.72 -0.99 -7.90
C TYR A 6 5.11 -0.64 -8.43
N GLU A 7 5.75 -1.58 -9.13
CA GLU A 7 7.02 -1.32 -9.82
C GLU A 7 7.16 -2.20 -11.07
N PHE A 8 7.67 -1.61 -12.16
CA PHE A 8 7.94 -2.32 -13.41
C PHE A 8 9.39 -2.80 -13.47
N PHE A 9 9.59 -4.05 -13.89
CA PHE A 9 10.88 -4.68 -14.10
C PHE A 9 11.02 -5.23 -15.52
N ALA A 10 12.24 -5.69 -15.85
CA ALA A 10 12.52 -6.43 -17.09
C ALA A 10 12.02 -5.72 -18.36
N LYS A 11 12.26 -4.39 -18.45
CA LYS A 11 11.77 -3.50 -19.51
C LYS A 11 10.23 -3.48 -19.59
N ARG A 12 9.58 -3.32 -18.43
CA ARG A 12 8.11 -3.28 -18.25
C ARG A 12 7.39 -4.57 -18.65
N ARG A 13 8.10 -5.69 -18.70
CA ARG A 13 7.53 -7.02 -18.98
C ARG A 13 7.10 -7.77 -17.71
N LEU A 14 7.45 -7.24 -16.55
CA LEU A 14 7.03 -7.73 -15.25
C LEU A 14 6.58 -6.53 -14.43
N VAL A 15 5.48 -6.66 -13.71
CA VAL A 15 5.04 -5.69 -12.72
C VAL A 15 4.86 -6.40 -11.39
N THR A 16 5.40 -5.81 -10.32
CA THR A 16 5.11 -6.22 -8.95
C THR A 16 4.08 -5.26 -8.39
N ILE A 17 3.08 -5.78 -7.67
CA ILE A 17 2.01 -4.99 -7.05
C ILE A 17 1.98 -5.31 -5.56
N PHE A 18 1.94 -4.27 -4.74
CA PHE A 18 1.70 -4.32 -3.29
C PHE A 18 0.38 -3.61 -3.00
N SER A 19 -0.56 -4.29 -2.36
CA SER A 19 -1.90 -3.76 -2.06
C SER A 19 -2.09 -3.33 -0.60
N ALA A 20 -1.06 -3.43 0.23
CA ALA A 20 -1.08 -3.06 1.64
C ALA A 20 -0.41 -1.68 1.84
N PRO A 21 -1.16 -0.57 1.84
CA PRO A 21 -0.60 0.74 2.19
C PRO A 21 -0.16 0.73 3.66
N ASN A 22 0.92 1.45 3.96
CA ASN A 22 1.55 1.46 5.28
C ASN A 22 1.78 0.04 5.82
N TYR A 23 2.51 -0.77 5.05
CA TYR A 23 2.72 -2.17 5.37
C TYR A 23 3.29 -2.32 6.78
N CYS A 24 2.69 -3.21 7.58
CA CYS A 24 3.02 -3.42 9.01
C CYS A 24 2.97 -2.17 9.92
N GLY A 25 2.52 -1.00 9.45
CA GLY A 25 2.62 0.24 10.22
C GLY A 25 4.03 0.85 10.27
N GLU A 26 4.99 0.29 9.52
CA GLU A 26 6.41 0.64 9.57
C GLU A 26 6.90 1.38 8.33
N PHE A 27 6.13 1.29 7.23
CA PHE A 27 6.51 1.85 5.94
C PHE A 27 5.51 2.95 5.54
N ASP A 28 5.94 3.92 4.75
CA ASP A 28 5.08 4.99 4.20
C ASP A 28 4.58 4.68 2.79
N ASN A 29 4.70 3.41 2.35
CA ASN A 29 4.32 2.99 1.01
C ASN A 29 2.81 3.14 0.77
N ALA A 30 2.45 3.50 -0.45
CA ALA A 30 1.12 3.30 -0.98
C ALA A 30 0.85 1.81 -1.28
N GLY A 31 -0.42 1.46 -1.37
CA GLY A 31 -0.88 0.25 -2.04
C GLY A 31 -1.29 0.57 -3.49
N ALA A 32 -1.38 -0.45 -4.33
CA ALA A 32 -1.94 -0.32 -5.67
C ALA A 32 -2.82 -1.53 -6.05
N PHE A 33 -3.75 -1.29 -6.97
CA PHE A 33 -4.47 -2.31 -7.72
C PHE A 33 -4.19 -2.16 -9.22
N LEU A 34 -4.06 -3.28 -9.93
CA LEU A 34 -4.04 -3.30 -11.39
C LEU A 34 -5.42 -3.69 -11.91
N THR A 35 -6.03 -2.82 -12.72
CA THR A 35 -7.25 -3.11 -13.47
C THR A 35 -6.88 -3.37 -14.93
N VAL A 36 -7.40 -4.45 -15.48
CA VAL A 36 -7.24 -4.81 -16.90
C VAL A 36 -8.64 -4.81 -17.52
N ASP A 37 -8.85 -3.95 -18.51
CA ASP A 37 -10.14 -3.86 -19.20
C ASP A 37 -10.25 -4.86 -20.37
N SER A 38 -11.39 -4.86 -21.07
CA SER A 38 -11.62 -5.74 -22.23
C SER A 38 -10.69 -5.47 -23.43
N ASN A 39 -10.07 -4.29 -23.49
CA ASN A 39 -9.08 -3.91 -24.50
C ASN A 39 -7.65 -4.23 -24.06
N LEU A 40 -7.48 -4.95 -22.93
CA LEU A 40 -6.20 -5.25 -22.29
C LEU A 40 -5.42 -4.00 -21.84
N VAL A 41 -6.11 -2.89 -21.63
CA VAL A 41 -5.50 -1.68 -21.07
C VAL A 41 -5.30 -1.91 -19.57
N CYS A 42 -4.02 -1.85 -19.17
CA CYS A 42 -3.59 -1.94 -17.79
C CYS A 42 -3.59 -0.54 -17.14
N SER A 43 -4.38 -0.36 -16.08
CA SER A 43 -4.44 0.87 -15.29
C SER A 43 -4.20 0.60 -13.81
N PHE A 44 -3.52 1.52 -13.13
CA PHE A 44 -3.19 1.42 -11.71
C PHE A 44 -4.11 2.34 -10.89
N GLN A 45 -4.67 1.81 -9.81
CA GLN A 45 -5.36 2.60 -8.81
C GLN A 45 -4.51 2.63 -7.54
N ILE A 46 -4.12 3.83 -7.10
CA ILE A 46 -3.22 4.02 -5.95
C ILE A 46 -4.04 4.23 -4.68
N LEU A 47 -3.73 3.44 -3.66
CA LEU A 47 -4.28 3.51 -2.32
C LEU A 47 -3.27 4.16 -1.39
N LYS A 48 -3.54 5.38 -0.94
CA LYS A 48 -2.72 6.00 0.11
C LYS A 48 -3.11 5.46 1.49
N PRO A 49 -2.17 5.38 2.45
CA PRO A 49 -2.50 5.07 3.83
C PRO A 49 -3.62 5.98 4.35
N VAL A 50 -4.58 5.40 5.06
CA VAL A 50 -5.60 6.19 5.75
C VAL A 50 -4.95 6.81 6.98
N GLU A 51 -5.00 8.14 7.08
CA GLU A 51 -4.72 8.81 8.35
C GLU A 51 -5.79 8.40 9.36
N THR A 52 -5.47 7.44 10.22
CA THR A 52 -6.30 7.19 11.39
C THR A 52 -6.15 8.39 12.30
N LYS A 53 -7.11 9.33 12.27
CA LYS A 53 -7.25 10.29 13.37
C LYS A 53 -7.30 9.46 14.65
N PRO A 54 -6.45 9.73 15.66
CA PRO A 54 -6.55 9.04 16.92
C PRO A 54 -7.99 9.22 17.41
N VAL A 55 -8.73 8.11 17.52
CA VAL A 55 -10.01 8.11 18.20
C VAL A 55 -9.66 8.51 19.64
N LEU A 56 -10.01 9.74 20.01
CA LEU A 56 -9.79 10.30 21.33
C LEU A 56 -10.68 9.51 22.31
N GLY A 57 -10.26 8.30 22.69
CA GLY A 57 -11.10 7.40 23.48
C GLY A 57 -10.64 5.95 23.71
N SER A 58 -9.60 5.43 23.03
CA SER A 58 -9.10 4.08 23.34
C SER A 58 -7.68 4.10 23.90
N SER A 59 -7.57 4.46 25.17
CA SER A 59 -6.43 4.08 26.00
C SER A 59 -6.44 2.56 26.23
N LEU A 60 -5.87 1.80 25.29
CA LEU A 60 -5.31 0.49 25.62
C LEU A 60 -3.79 0.58 25.45
N GLY A 61 -3.12 0.65 26.60
CA GLY A 61 -1.67 0.73 26.69
C GLY A 61 -0.99 -0.45 26.02
N ARG A 62 -0.02 -0.15 25.16
CA ARG A 62 1.03 -1.09 24.78
C ARG A 62 2.28 -0.68 25.55
N THR A 63 2.38 -1.12 26.80
CA THR A 63 3.63 -1.04 27.56
C THR A 63 4.66 -1.93 26.87
N SER A 64 5.71 -1.32 26.32
CA SER A 64 6.94 -2.01 25.95
C SER A 64 7.52 -2.68 27.20
N LYS A 65 7.69 -4.00 27.18
CA LYS A 65 8.47 -4.75 28.17
C LYS A 65 9.79 -5.14 27.53
N LYS A 66 10.85 -4.51 28.07
CA LYS A 66 12.30 -4.79 27.99
C LYS A 66 12.96 -4.80 26.63
#